data_AF-A0A4R5E455-F1
#
_entry.id   AF-A0A4R5E455-F1
#
_cell.length_a   1.000
_cell.length_b   1.000
_cell.length_c   1.000
_cell.angle_alpha   90.00
_cell.angle_beta   90.00
_cell.angle_gamma   90.00
#
_symmetry.space_group_name_H-M   'P 1'
#
loop_
_entity.id
_entity.type
_entity.pdbx_description
1 polymer ?
#
loop_
_entity_poly.entity_id
_entity_poly.type
_entity_poly.pdbx_seq_one_letter_code
_entity_poly.pdbx_strand_id
1 'polypeptide(L)'
;MDYSSVEIREENILALRSFLLEGPEAWVPLQDEMQKDDETAAGYMSLLFGAFNVAVRRRFSPTYTVGEIVRFVAELRIMAGEDAHLINTLVAEDLIRRAVGAPPPKDGGPDDAETVLSAQIFILLHLVAESDFDRAGLEQFIEETTAYTEQWLNVQRTVPTHTPAQDAP
;
A
#
# COMPACT_ATOMS: atom_id res chain seq x y z
N MET A 1 -15.76 -1.84 0.96
CA MET A 1 -15.62 -0.38 0.78
C MET A 1 -16.29 -0.03 -0.54
N ASP A 2 -17.11 1.00 -0.57
CA ASP A 2 -17.71 1.52 -1.81
C ASP A 2 -16.72 2.53 -2.41
N TYR A 3 -16.22 2.25 -3.61
CA TYR A 3 -15.24 3.11 -4.31
C TYR A 3 -15.90 4.06 -5.32
N SER A 4 -17.24 4.05 -5.43
CA SER A 4 -17.98 4.81 -6.44
C SER A 4 -17.79 6.33 -6.32
N SER A 5 -17.58 6.84 -5.11
CA SER A 5 -17.37 8.26 -4.82
C SER A 5 -15.95 8.62 -4.39
N VAL A 6 -15.02 7.67 -4.32
CA VAL A 6 -13.66 7.94 -3.81
C VAL A 6 -12.89 8.73 -4.85
N GLU A 7 -12.50 9.97 -4.55
CA GLU A 7 -11.67 10.79 -5.43
C GLU A 7 -10.27 11.04 -4.83
N ILE A 8 -9.25 11.12 -5.68
CA ILE A 8 -7.91 11.55 -5.25
C ILE A 8 -7.88 13.07 -5.35
N ARG A 9 -7.75 13.73 -4.20
CA ARG A 9 -7.69 15.19 -4.11
C ARG A 9 -6.28 15.67 -3.84
N GLU A 10 -6.05 16.97 -4.03
CA GLU A 10 -4.73 17.59 -3.82
C GLU A 10 -4.26 17.42 -2.36
N GLU A 11 -5.16 17.52 -1.39
CA GLU A 11 -4.85 17.29 0.03
C GLU A 11 -4.32 15.87 0.30
N ASN A 12 -4.85 14.85 -0.41
CA ASN A 12 -4.40 13.47 -0.26
C ASN A 12 -2.97 13.30 -0.79
N ILE A 13 -2.65 13.97 -1.91
CA ILE A 13 -1.33 13.95 -2.53
C ILE A 13 -0.31 14.68 -1.64
N LEU A 14 -0.68 15.83 -1.09
CA LEU A 14 0.15 16.57 -0.12
C LEU A 14 0.44 15.72 1.11
N ALA A 15 -0.57 15.03 1.64
CA ALA A 15 -0.39 14.15 2.79
C ALA A 15 0.51 12.96 2.49
N LEU A 16 0.37 12.33 1.32
CA LEU A 16 1.29 11.27 0.88
C LEU A 16 2.72 11.81 0.77
N ARG A 17 2.91 12.98 0.14
CA ARG A 17 4.24 13.59 -0.02
C ARG A 17 4.92 13.81 1.33
N SER A 18 4.23 14.41 2.29
CA SER A 18 4.76 14.64 3.64
C SER A 18 5.10 13.32 4.33
N PHE A 19 4.22 12.33 4.25
CA PHE A 19 4.45 11.00 4.84
C PHE A 19 5.68 10.30 4.26
N LEU A 20 5.91 10.38 2.95
CA LEU A 20 7.06 9.75 2.30
C LEU A 20 8.39 10.47 2.59
N LEU A 21 8.36 11.79 2.80
CA LEU A 21 9.55 12.60 3.08
C LEU A 21 9.98 12.55 4.56
N GLU A 22 9.02 12.68 5.44
CA GLU A 22 9.24 12.93 6.87
C GLU A 22 8.85 11.71 7.73
N GLY A 23 8.28 10.67 7.12
CA GLY A 23 7.90 9.43 7.78
C GLY A 23 6.57 9.49 8.55
N PRO A 24 6.27 8.46 9.36
CA PRO A 24 5.00 8.35 10.09
C PRO A 24 4.70 9.50 11.05
N GLU A 25 5.71 10.21 11.56
CA GLU A 25 5.49 11.35 12.46
C GLU A 25 4.83 12.54 11.75
N ALA A 26 5.09 12.69 10.45
CA ALA A 26 4.49 13.72 9.60
C ALA A 26 2.99 13.50 9.35
N TRP A 27 2.51 12.28 9.61
CA TRP A 27 1.10 11.93 9.53
C TRP A 27 0.28 12.51 10.68
N VAL A 28 0.87 12.62 11.88
CA VAL A 28 0.17 13.06 13.10
C VAL A 28 -0.59 14.38 12.92
N PRO A 29 0.00 15.46 12.36
CA PRO A 29 -0.72 16.71 12.14
C PRO A 29 -1.77 16.66 11.01
N LEU A 30 -1.66 15.70 10.08
CA LEU A 30 -2.54 15.55 8.93
C LEU A 30 -3.71 14.59 9.18
N GLN A 31 -3.64 13.82 10.28
CA GLN A 31 -4.60 12.78 10.61
C GLN A 31 -6.03 13.33 10.71
N ASP A 32 -6.25 14.43 11.44
CA ASP A 32 -7.58 15.01 11.62
C ASP A 32 -8.17 15.50 10.29
N GLU A 33 -7.32 16.03 9.39
CA GLU A 33 -7.76 16.49 8.07
C GLU A 33 -8.08 15.33 7.14
N MET A 34 -7.28 14.26 7.17
CA MET A 34 -7.49 13.09 6.33
C MET A 34 -8.62 12.19 6.84
N GLN A 35 -8.98 12.29 8.12
CA GLN A 35 -10.09 11.59 8.75
C GLN A 35 -11.34 12.47 8.91
N LYS A 36 -11.37 13.67 8.30
CA LYS A 36 -12.50 14.61 8.39
C LYS A 36 -13.80 14.02 7.83
N ASP A 37 -13.68 13.17 6.81
CA ASP A 37 -14.77 12.45 6.18
C ASP A 37 -14.27 11.14 5.53
N ASP A 38 -15.18 10.19 5.32
CA ASP A 38 -14.87 8.85 4.79
C ASP A 38 -14.28 8.90 3.37
N GLU A 39 -14.64 9.90 2.56
CA GLU A 39 -14.19 10.02 1.17
C GLU A 39 -12.72 10.45 1.11
N THR A 40 -12.35 11.46 1.91
CA THR A 40 -10.97 11.93 2.07
C THR A 40 -10.10 10.81 2.62
N ALA A 41 -10.56 10.11 3.66
CA ALA A 41 -9.85 8.98 4.24
C ALA A 41 -9.64 7.85 3.22
N ALA A 42 -10.67 7.50 2.46
CA ALA A 42 -10.59 6.48 1.43
C ALA A 42 -9.65 6.88 0.28
N GLY A 43 -9.64 8.16 -0.11
CA GLY A 43 -8.73 8.69 -1.12
C GLY A 43 -7.26 8.61 -0.69
N TYR A 44 -6.97 8.99 0.55
CA TYR A 44 -5.62 8.86 1.11
C TYR A 44 -5.18 7.39 1.25
N MET A 45 -6.04 6.52 1.78
CA MET A 45 -5.73 5.08 1.89
C MET A 45 -5.51 4.42 0.52
N SER A 46 -6.25 4.87 -0.49
CA SER A 46 -6.04 4.42 -1.88
C SER A 46 -4.67 4.85 -2.41
N LEU A 47 -4.22 6.07 -2.11
CA LEU A 47 -2.88 6.54 -2.46
C LEU A 47 -1.77 5.76 -1.74
N LEU A 48 -1.93 5.44 -0.45
CA LEU A 48 -0.96 4.57 0.26
C LEU A 48 -0.86 3.19 -0.39
N PHE A 49 -1.99 2.61 -0.78
CA PHE A 49 -2.02 1.34 -1.51
C PHE A 49 -1.34 1.47 -2.89
N GLY A 50 -1.59 2.57 -3.61
CA GLY A 50 -0.93 2.85 -4.88
C GLY A 50 0.58 3.00 -4.75
N ALA A 51 1.05 3.77 -3.76
CA ALA A 51 2.46 3.99 -3.48
C ALA A 51 3.17 2.66 -3.21
N PHE A 52 2.55 1.82 -2.38
CA PHE A 52 3.03 0.46 -2.11
C PHE A 52 3.16 -0.36 -3.40
N ASN A 53 2.12 -0.38 -4.24
CA ASN A 53 2.15 -1.16 -5.49
C ASN A 53 3.22 -0.65 -6.45
N VAL A 54 3.37 0.67 -6.61
CA VAL A 54 4.39 1.26 -7.47
C VAL A 54 5.80 0.95 -6.94
N ALA A 55 6.04 1.11 -5.64
CA ALA A 55 7.32 0.81 -5.01
C ALA A 55 7.71 -0.66 -5.17
N VAL A 56 6.79 -1.59 -4.88
CA VAL A 56 7.01 -3.02 -5.05
C VAL A 56 7.26 -3.38 -6.51
N ARG A 57 6.47 -2.83 -7.44
CA ARG A 57 6.67 -3.08 -8.87
C ARG A 57 8.01 -2.55 -9.35
N ARG A 58 8.44 -1.36 -8.91
CA ARG A 58 9.79 -0.83 -9.23
C ARG A 58 10.89 -1.76 -8.72
N ARG A 59 10.73 -2.35 -7.53
CA ARG A 59 11.72 -3.22 -6.90
C ARG A 59 11.84 -4.62 -7.53
N PHE A 60 10.71 -5.18 -7.97
CA PHE A 60 10.61 -6.58 -8.39
C PHE A 60 10.29 -6.77 -9.89
N SER A 61 10.24 -5.69 -10.68
CA SER A 61 10.07 -5.72 -12.13
C SER A 61 11.43 -5.76 -12.87
N PRO A 62 11.52 -6.36 -14.07
CA PRO A 62 10.49 -7.12 -14.78
C PRO A 62 10.37 -8.57 -14.33
N THR A 63 11.30 -9.04 -13.50
CA THR A 63 11.38 -10.44 -13.07
C THR A 63 11.47 -10.50 -11.56
N TYR A 64 10.64 -11.37 -10.98
CA TYR A 64 10.70 -11.75 -9.58
C TYR A 64 10.81 -13.26 -9.47
N THR A 65 11.34 -13.71 -8.35
CA THR A 65 11.20 -15.07 -7.86
C THR A 65 10.52 -15.05 -6.49
N VAL A 66 9.76 -16.10 -6.18
CA VAL A 66 9.19 -16.25 -4.83
C VAL A 66 10.29 -16.25 -3.76
N GLY A 67 11.48 -16.80 -4.08
CA GLY A 67 12.62 -16.79 -3.17
C GLY A 67 13.17 -15.39 -2.87
N GLU A 68 13.12 -14.46 -3.83
CA GLU A 68 13.49 -13.05 -3.59
C GLU A 68 12.49 -12.34 -2.69
N ILE A 69 11.19 -12.60 -2.87
CA ILE A 69 10.15 -12.03 -1.99
C ILE A 69 10.35 -12.51 -0.55
N VAL A 70 10.55 -13.82 -0.35
CA VAL A 70 10.83 -14.40 0.98
C VAL A 70 12.09 -13.80 1.60
N ARG A 71 13.17 -13.68 0.82
CA ARG A 71 14.42 -13.08 1.28
C ARG A 71 14.24 -11.62 1.69
N PHE A 72 13.55 -10.84 0.87
CA PHE A 72 13.26 -9.44 1.15
C PHE A 72 12.49 -9.27 2.47
N VAL A 73 11.43 -10.05 2.69
CA VAL A 73 10.65 -9.98 3.94
C VAL A 73 11.50 -10.39 5.14
N ALA A 74 12.38 -11.38 5.00
CA ALA A 74 13.31 -11.78 6.05
C ALA A 74 14.31 -10.66 6.39
N GLU A 75 14.91 -10.03 5.37
CA GLU A 75 15.83 -8.89 5.53
C GLU A 75 15.14 -7.69 6.19
N LEU A 76 13.92 -7.36 5.74
CA LEU A 76 13.11 -6.30 6.34
C LEU A 76 12.86 -6.53 7.83
N ARG A 77 12.50 -7.76 8.22
CA ARG A 77 12.31 -8.13 9.62
C ARG A 77 13.60 -8.07 10.43
N ILE A 78 14.74 -8.43 9.84
CA ILE A 78 16.05 -8.29 10.51
C ILE A 78 16.35 -6.81 10.76
N MET A 79 16.11 -5.95 9.77
CA MET A 79 16.34 -4.50 9.89
C MET A 79 15.41 -3.84 10.90
N ALA A 80 14.17 -4.32 11.03
CA ALA A 80 13.20 -3.81 11.99
C ALA A 80 13.58 -4.08 13.46
N GLY A 81 14.50 -5.02 13.73
CA GLY A 81 15.00 -5.25 15.09
C GLY A 81 13.90 -5.57 16.10
N GLU A 82 13.71 -4.71 17.10
CA GLU A 82 12.66 -4.88 18.12
C GLU A 82 11.23 -4.78 17.53
N ASP A 83 11.07 -4.04 16.42
CA ASP A 83 9.80 -3.85 15.72
C ASP A 83 9.47 -4.97 14.72
N ALA A 84 10.33 -6.00 14.61
CA ALA A 84 10.13 -7.14 13.70
C ALA A 84 8.82 -7.91 13.92
N HIS A 85 8.18 -7.73 15.09
CA HIS A 85 6.89 -8.30 15.44
C HIS A 85 5.70 -7.60 14.74
N LEU A 86 5.87 -6.34 14.31
CA LEU A 86 4.86 -5.58 13.57
C LEU A 86 4.75 -6.01 12.09
N ILE A 87 5.74 -6.76 11.60
CA ILE A 87 5.80 -7.25 10.23
C ILE A 87 5.47 -8.75 10.23
N ASN A 88 4.18 -9.06 10.12
CA ASN A 88 3.76 -10.43 9.92
C ASN A 88 4.29 -10.95 8.57
N THR A 89 5.05 -12.05 8.60
CA THR A 89 5.75 -12.56 7.41
C THR A 89 4.81 -12.99 6.30
N LEU A 90 3.73 -13.71 6.64
CA LEU A 90 2.80 -14.22 5.64
C LEU A 90 2.01 -13.08 5.00
N VAL A 91 1.61 -12.09 5.81
CA VAL A 91 0.93 -10.88 5.31
C VAL A 91 1.85 -10.06 4.41
N ALA A 92 3.09 -9.81 4.84
CA ALA A 92 4.08 -9.07 4.07
C ALA A 92 4.37 -9.75 2.72
N GLU A 93 4.58 -11.06 2.71
CA GLU A 93 4.77 -11.83 1.48
C GLU A 93 3.54 -11.78 0.57
N ASP A 94 2.34 -11.96 1.13
CA ASP A 94 1.10 -11.95 0.36
C ASP A 94 0.85 -10.58 -0.30
N LEU A 95 1.07 -9.48 0.42
CA LEU A 95 0.96 -8.12 -0.11
C LEU A 95 1.90 -7.91 -1.32
N ILE A 96 3.17 -8.29 -1.20
CA ILE A 96 4.14 -8.17 -2.29
C ILE A 96 3.74 -9.05 -3.47
N ARG A 97 3.35 -10.30 -3.22
CA ARG A 97 2.91 -11.25 -4.25
C ARG A 97 1.71 -10.72 -5.03
N ARG A 98 0.71 -10.18 -4.35
CA ARG A 98 -0.46 -9.54 -5.00
C ARG A 98 -0.05 -8.37 -5.90
N ALA A 99 0.86 -7.52 -5.42
CA ALA A 99 1.34 -6.37 -6.19
C ALA A 99 2.07 -6.78 -7.48
N VAL A 100 2.80 -7.89 -7.48
CA VAL A 100 3.52 -8.41 -8.68
C VAL A 100 2.78 -9.51 -9.45
N GLY A 101 1.56 -9.88 -9.02
CA GLY A 101 0.76 -10.94 -9.64
C GLY A 101 1.30 -12.36 -9.42
N ALA A 102 2.04 -12.60 -8.34
CA ALA A 102 2.52 -13.93 -7.96
C ALA A 102 1.43 -14.74 -7.23
N PRO A 103 1.52 -16.08 -7.22
CA PRO A 103 0.60 -16.91 -6.43
C PRO A 103 0.69 -16.58 -4.93
N PRO A 104 -0.44 -16.55 -4.21
CA PRO A 104 -0.45 -16.27 -2.78
C PRO A 104 0.34 -17.34 -1.99
N PRO A 105 0.80 -17.04 -0.76
CA PRO A 105 1.37 -18.05 0.13
C PRO A 105 0.39 -19.21 0.36
N LYS A 106 0.91 -20.42 0.57
CA LYS A 106 0.07 -21.61 0.84
C LYS A 106 -0.63 -21.50 2.19
N ASP A 107 0.10 -21.00 3.17
CA ASP A 107 -0.38 -20.73 4.50
C ASP A 107 -0.83 -19.26 4.50
N GLY A 108 -2.14 -19.04 4.56
CA GLY A 108 -2.69 -17.68 4.62
C GLY A 108 -2.19 -16.94 5.86
N GLY A 109 -2.01 -15.62 5.75
CA GLY A 109 -1.79 -14.76 6.91
C GLY A 109 -3.10 -14.38 7.61
N PRO A 110 -3.02 -13.77 8.81
CA PRO A 110 -4.16 -13.06 9.37
C PRO A 110 -4.66 -11.98 8.40
N ASP A 111 -5.97 -11.75 8.38
CA ASP A 111 -6.65 -10.79 7.48
C ASP A 111 -7.20 -9.59 8.28
N ASP A 112 -6.64 -9.31 9.46
CA ASP A 112 -7.02 -8.12 10.21
C ASP A 112 -6.38 -6.86 9.61
N ALA A 113 -7.18 -5.79 9.53
CA ALA A 113 -6.81 -4.56 8.85
C ALA A 113 -5.57 -3.88 9.44
N GLU A 114 -5.35 -4.00 10.75
CA GLU A 114 -4.22 -3.38 11.44
C GLU A 114 -2.90 -4.05 11.07
N THR A 115 -2.85 -5.38 11.06
CA THR A 115 -1.67 -6.16 10.65
C THR A 115 -1.34 -5.92 9.18
N VAL A 116 -2.37 -5.89 8.32
CA VAL A 116 -2.20 -5.62 6.88
C VAL A 116 -1.66 -4.21 6.65
N LEU A 117 -2.25 -3.19 7.28
CA LEU A 117 -1.81 -1.81 7.14
C LEU A 117 -0.40 -1.60 7.67
N SER A 118 -0.08 -2.17 8.83
CA SER A 118 1.26 -2.09 9.43
C SER A 118 2.30 -2.68 8.49
N ALA A 119 2.10 -3.91 8.00
CA ALA A 119 3.01 -4.54 7.05
C ALA A 119 3.17 -3.70 5.77
N GLN A 120 2.07 -3.17 5.21
CA GLN A 120 2.09 -2.32 4.02
C GLN A 120 2.95 -1.06 4.22
N ILE A 121 2.76 -0.37 5.34
CA ILE A 121 3.50 0.87 5.68
C ILE A 121 4.99 0.57 5.86
N PHE A 122 5.35 -0.46 6.63
CA PHE A 122 6.75 -0.81 6.86
C PHE A 122 7.48 -1.16 5.56
N ILE A 123 6.84 -1.93 4.68
CA ILE A 123 7.41 -2.27 3.36
C ILE A 123 7.56 -1.01 2.51
N LEU A 124 6.52 -0.16 2.44
CA LEU A 124 6.55 1.06 1.64
C LEU A 124 7.69 1.99 2.08
N LEU A 125 7.79 2.29 3.38
CA LEU A 125 8.81 3.18 3.91
C LEU A 125 10.22 2.61 3.69
N HIS A 126 10.39 1.30 3.84
CA HIS A 126 11.67 0.65 3.53
C HIS A 126 12.05 0.79 2.06
N LEU A 127 11.14 0.53 1.13
CA LEU A 127 11.41 0.64 -0.31
C LEU A 127 11.66 2.08 -0.74
N VAL A 128 10.97 3.04 -0.14
CA VAL A 128 11.19 4.48 -0.38
C VAL A 128 12.56 4.90 0.13
N ALA A 129 12.96 4.44 1.32
CA ALA A 129 14.30 4.68 1.85
C ALA A 129 15.40 4.00 1.01
N GLU A 130 15.19 2.77 0.54
CA GLU A 130 16.12 2.06 -0.37
C GLU A 130 16.28 2.79 -1.72
N SER A 131 15.23 3.50 -2.17
CA SER A 131 15.23 4.22 -3.45
C SER A 131 16.06 5.52 -3.43
N ASP A 132 16.38 6.05 -2.24
CA ASP A 132 17.19 7.27 -2.04
C ASP A 132 16.80 8.40 -3.00
N PHE A 133 15.52 8.75 -3.01
CA PHE A 133 14.99 9.72 -3.98
C PHE A 133 15.62 11.10 -3.79
N ASP A 134 16.07 11.70 -4.90
CA ASP A 134 16.18 13.15 -4.96
C ASP A 134 14.78 13.78 -5.11
N ARG A 135 14.73 15.12 -5.07
CA ARG A 135 13.46 15.85 -5.18
C ARG A 135 12.68 15.49 -6.46
N ALA A 136 13.37 15.35 -7.60
CA ALA A 136 12.70 15.07 -8.87
C ALA A 136 12.18 13.62 -8.92
N GLY A 137 12.98 12.68 -8.41
CA GLY A 137 12.61 11.27 -8.32
C GLY A 137 11.41 11.02 -7.42
N LEU A 138 11.30 11.76 -6.31
CA LEU A 138 10.12 11.68 -5.43
C LEU A 138 8.87 12.22 -6.13
N GLU A 139 8.94 13.38 -6.80
CA GLU A 139 7.78 13.93 -7.51
C GLU A 139 7.33 12.98 -8.63
N GLN A 140 8.27 12.40 -9.39
CA GLN A 140 7.95 11.38 -10.38
C GLN A 140 7.29 10.14 -9.74
N PHE A 141 7.78 9.70 -8.57
CA PHE A 141 7.16 8.58 -7.84
C PHE A 141 5.73 8.89 -7.41
N ILE A 142 5.45 10.11 -6.96
CA ILE A 142 4.12 10.57 -6.56
C ILE A 142 3.18 10.66 -7.79
N GLU A 143 3.67 11.16 -8.92
CA GLU A 143 2.93 11.19 -10.19
C GLU A 143 2.55 9.77 -10.65
N GLU A 144 3.51 8.84 -10.66
CA GLU A 144 3.25 7.43 -11.00
C GLU A 144 2.27 6.78 -10.02
N THR A 145 2.41 7.06 -8.73
CA THR A 145 1.49 6.59 -7.69
C THR A 145 0.07 7.08 -7.91
N THR A 146 -0.08 8.37 -8.22
CA THR A 146 -1.39 8.99 -8.47
C THR A 146 -2.04 8.34 -9.68
N ALA A 147 -1.32 8.25 -10.81
CA ALA A 147 -1.82 7.64 -12.04
C ALA A 147 -2.20 6.16 -11.85
N TYR A 148 -1.36 5.39 -11.14
CA TYR A 148 -1.67 3.99 -10.80
C TYR A 148 -2.95 3.89 -9.96
N THR A 149 -3.10 4.74 -8.95
CA THR A 149 -4.24 4.72 -8.03
C THR A 149 -5.53 5.09 -8.74
N GLU A 150 -5.52 6.10 -9.61
CA GLU A 150 -6.67 6.47 -10.43
C GLU A 150 -7.10 5.33 -11.34
N GLN A 151 -6.15 4.65 -11.99
CA GLN A 151 -6.43 3.48 -12.81
C GLN A 151 -7.04 2.35 -11.99
N TRP A 152 -6.47 2.07 -10.81
CA TRP A 152 -6.98 1.03 -9.92
C TRP A 152 -8.40 1.36 -9.43
N LEU A 153 -8.68 2.59 -9.00
CA LEU A 153 -10.01 3.04 -8.59
C LEU A 153 -11.02 2.90 -9.73
N ASN A 154 -10.65 3.27 -10.96
CA ASN A 154 -11.51 3.09 -12.12
C ASN A 154 -11.90 1.62 -12.34
N VAL A 155 -10.95 0.68 -12.16
CA VAL A 155 -11.26 -0.74 -12.22
C VAL A 155 -12.23 -1.13 -11.11
N GLN A 156 -11.97 -0.75 -9.85
CA GLN A 156 -12.83 -1.10 -8.71
C GLN A 156 -14.27 -0.59 -8.86
N ARG A 157 -14.46 0.60 -9.43
CA ARG A 157 -15.80 1.17 -9.72
C ARG A 157 -16.59 0.38 -10.76
N THR A 158 -15.89 -0.34 -11.64
CA THR A 158 -16.52 -1.16 -12.70
C THR A 158 -16.76 -2.61 -12.28
N VAL A 159 -16.18 -3.07 -11.17
CA VAL A 159 -16.44 -4.40 -10.61
C VAL A 159 -17.81 -4.35 -9.92
N PRO A 160 -18.82 -5.10 -10.39
CA PRO A 160 -20.11 -5.14 -9.72
C PRO A 160 -19.92 -5.69 -8.30
N THR A 161 -20.39 -4.95 -7.31
CA THR A 161 -20.54 -5.44 -5.93
C THR A 161 -21.53 -6.61 -5.97
N HIS A 162 -20.99 -7.84 -6.04
CA HIS A 162 -21.79 -9.05 -5.87
C HIS A 162 -22.39 -9.03 -4.47
N THR A 163 -23.63 -8.56 -4.37
CA THR A 163 -24.50 -8.91 -3.25
C THR A 163 -24.84 -10.38 -3.46
N PRO A 164 -24.47 -11.31 -2.56
CA PRO A 164 -24.98 -12.66 -2.66
C PRO A 164 -26.49 -12.57 -2.50
N ALA A 165 -27.20 -12.84 -3.59
CA ALA A 165 -28.63 -13.05 -3.55
C ALA A 165 -28.88 -14.14 -2.50
N GLN A 166 -29.67 -13.78 -1.52
CA GLN A 166 -30.15 -14.63 -0.46
C GLN A 166 -31.13 -15.63 -1.08
N ASP A 167 -30.61 -16.65 -1.75
CA ASP A 167 -31.38 -17.83 -2.12
C ASP A 167 -31.53 -18.69 -0.86
N ALA A 168 -32.62 -18.43 -0.14
CA ALA A 168 -33.18 -19.34 0.84
C ALA A 168 -34.42 -20.02 0.23
N PRO A 169 -34.68 -21.28 0.63
CA PRO A 169 -35.28 -22.33 -0.20
C PRO A 169 -36.77 -22.16 -0.54
#